data_AF-A0A953LPB0-F1
#
_entry.id   AF-A0A953LPB0-F1
#
_cell.length_a   1.000
_cell.length_b   1.000
_cell.length_c   1.000
_cell.angle_alpha   90.00
_cell.angle_beta   90.00
_cell.angle_gamma   90.00
#
_symmetry.space_group_name_H-M   'P 1'
#
loop_
_entity.id
_entity.type
_entity.pdbx_description
1 polymer ?
#
loop_
_entity_poly.entity_id
_entity_poly.type
_entity_poly.pdbx_seq_one_letter_code
_entity_poly.pdbx_strand_id
1 'polypeptide(L)'
;MSRKLISGLQAALLVVACAIVTGTAQTPAFAQGAFSTGACPSIHDPVCGRKKKQLITYANGCLAANDRATVLARGACPQACPMIYQPVCAEDAQGVRRNYGNACAATADGARIIRNRRCWLTFGRR
;
A
#
# COMPACT_ATOMS: atom_id res chain seq x y z
N MET A 1 -27.27 -19.27 68.84
CA MET A 1 -27.26 -18.45 67.61
C MET A 1 -26.88 -19.37 66.45
N SER A 2 -27.83 -20.14 65.91
CA SER A 2 -28.71 -19.78 64.79
C SER A 2 -28.03 -19.86 63.41
N ARG A 3 -28.37 -20.94 62.67
CA ARG A 3 -28.59 -21.01 61.20
C ARG A 3 -27.31 -21.03 60.33
N LYS A 4 -27.11 -21.92 59.34
CA LYS A 4 -27.99 -22.75 58.50
C LYS A 4 -27.19 -23.93 57.90
N LEU A 5 -27.83 -25.09 57.81
CA LEU A 5 -27.49 -26.23 56.95
C LEU A 5 -28.03 -25.99 55.54
N ILE A 6 -27.22 -26.18 54.49
CA ILE A 6 -27.64 -26.44 53.09
C ILE A 6 -26.51 -27.31 52.51
N SER A 7 -26.61 -28.65 52.47
CA SER A 7 -27.42 -29.50 51.58
C SER A 7 -26.98 -29.45 50.12
N GLY A 8 -26.68 -30.62 49.56
CA GLY A 8 -26.93 -30.88 48.14
C GLY A 8 -25.72 -31.26 47.31
N LEU A 9 -25.46 -32.57 47.25
CA LEU A 9 -25.40 -33.33 46.00
C LEU A 9 -24.41 -32.85 44.89
N GLN A 10 -23.45 -33.74 44.66
CA GLN A 10 -22.85 -34.12 43.38
C GLN A 10 -21.59 -33.37 42.91
N ALA A 11 -20.51 -34.14 43.05
CA ALA A 11 -19.37 -34.17 42.16
C ALA A 11 -19.72 -33.97 40.67
N ALA A 12 -18.69 -33.55 39.93
CA ALA A 12 -18.59 -33.42 38.48
C ALA A 12 -19.03 -32.07 37.90
N LEU A 13 -18.06 -31.15 37.75
CA LEU A 13 -17.58 -30.84 36.41
C LEU A 13 -16.23 -30.11 36.48
N LEU A 14 -15.22 -30.78 35.93
CA LEU A 14 -13.94 -30.21 35.53
C LEU A 14 -14.18 -29.10 34.51
N VAL A 15 -13.84 -27.85 34.84
CA VAL A 15 -13.34 -26.91 33.83
C VAL A 15 -12.08 -26.27 34.38
N VAL A 16 -10.96 -26.90 34.02
CA VAL A 16 -9.61 -26.38 34.18
C VAL A 16 -9.54 -25.05 33.44
N ALA A 17 -9.57 -23.93 34.16
CA ALA A 17 -9.25 -22.62 33.60
C ALA A 17 -7.72 -22.56 33.39
N CYS A 18 -7.28 -23.12 32.27
CA CYS A 18 -5.95 -22.90 31.74
C CYS A 18 -5.88 -21.42 31.34
N ALA A 19 -5.40 -20.56 32.24
CA ALA A 19 -4.98 -19.19 31.93
C ALA A 19 -3.65 -19.26 31.16
N ILE A 20 -3.70 -19.86 29.99
CA ILE A 20 -2.60 -19.86 29.03
C ILE A 20 -2.54 -18.49 28.37
N VAL A 21 -1.31 -18.02 28.28
CA VAL A 21 -0.79 -17.08 27.27
C VAL A 21 -0.92 -15.61 27.68
N THR A 22 0.11 -15.16 28.37
CA THR A 22 0.79 -13.89 28.12
C THR A 22 1.02 -13.72 26.61
N GLY A 23 0.03 -13.19 25.92
CA GLY A 23 0.06 -12.93 24.48
C GLY A 23 -0.02 -11.44 24.22
N THR A 24 0.93 -10.65 24.72
CA THR A 24 1.17 -9.35 24.09
C THR A 24 1.77 -9.64 22.72
N ALA A 25 0.90 -9.78 21.72
CA ALA A 25 1.27 -9.72 20.32
C ALA A 25 1.79 -8.29 20.03
N GLN A 26 3.03 -8.02 20.43
CA GLN A 26 3.78 -6.89 19.92
C GLN A 26 4.11 -7.22 18.48
N THR A 27 3.22 -6.81 17.57
CA THR A 27 3.53 -6.76 16.16
C THR A 27 4.69 -5.76 15.98
N PRO A 28 5.79 -6.12 15.29
CA PRO A 28 6.85 -5.18 15.00
C PRO A 28 6.30 -4.06 14.11
N ALA A 29 6.55 -2.82 14.51
CA ALA A 29 6.01 -1.59 13.91
C ALA A 29 6.62 -1.24 12.54
N PHE A 30 6.70 -2.20 11.61
CA PHE A 30 7.16 -1.98 10.22
C PHE A 30 6.02 -2.07 9.20
N ALA A 31 4.80 -1.71 9.60
CA ALA A 31 3.67 -1.54 8.70
C ALA A 31 2.89 -0.28 9.04
N GLN A 32 3.57 0.86 9.19
CA GLN A 32 2.90 2.16 9.16
C GLN A 32 2.64 2.58 7.72
N GLY A 33 1.70 1.91 7.07
CA GLY A 33 0.84 2.57 6.08
C GLY A 33 -0.14 3.48 6.81
N ALA A 34 0.37 4.39 7.64
CA ALA A 34 -0.43 5.31 8.40
C ALA A 34 -0.90 6.41 7.45
N PHE A 35 -2.15 6.29 7.00
CA PHE A 35 -2.95 7.46 6.65
C PHE A 35 -3.04 8.36 7.89
N SER A 36 -2.00 9.18 8.11
CA SER A 36 -2.11 10.34 8.98
C SER A 36 -2.82 11.42 8.16
N THR A 37 -4.07 11.66 8.50
CA THR A 37 -4.83 12.79 8.00
C THR A 37 -4.08 14.08 8.36
N GLY A 38 -3.28 14.59 7.42
CA GLY A 38 -2.75 15.95 7.39
C GLY A 38 -1.29 16.15 7.82
N ALA A 39 -0.71 15.32 8.69
CA ALA A 39 0.66 15.53 9.16
C ALA A 39 1.67 14.73 8.34
N CYS A 40 2.62 15.42 7.70
CA CYS A 40 3.74 14.79 6.99
C CYS A 40 5.09 15.18 7.59
N PRO A 41 6.06 14.25 7.63
CA PRO A 41 7.43 14.59 8.01
C PRO A 41 8.05 15.56 7.00
N SER A 42 8.97 16.40 7.48
CA SER A 42 9.76 17.32 6.65
C SER A 42 10.93 16.62 5.93
N ILE A 43 10.72 15.39 5.48
CA ILE A 43 11.70 14.63 4.69
C ILE A 43 11.59 15.02 3.22
N HIS A 44 12.73 15.17 2.54
CA HIS A 44 12.78 15.42 1.10
C HIS A 44 13.16 14.13 0.36
N ASP A 45 12.15 13.46 -0.19
CA ASP A 45 12.29 12.24 -1.02
C ASP A 45 11.28 12.31 -2.16
N PRO A 46 11.56 13.11 -3.19
CA PRO A 46 10.54 13.54 -4.16
C PRO A 46 9.94 12.37 -4.93
N VAL A 47 8.66 12.50 -5.28
CA VAL A 47 7.95 11.50 -6.09
C VAL A 47 7.14 12.17 -7.19
N CYS A 48 7.00 11.49 -8.33
CA CYS A 48 6.11 11.91 -9.39
C CYS A 48 4.74 11.26 -9.17
N GLY A 49 3.77 12.08 -8.79
CA GLY A 49 2.40 11.67 -8.55
C GLY A 49 1.47 12.14 -9.67
N ARG A 50 0.48 11.31 -10.00
CA ARG A 50 -0.62 11.69 -10.88
C ARG A 50 -1.85 12.07 -10.05
N LYS A 51 -2.35 13.28 -10.26
CA LYS A 51 -3.62 13.74 -9.74
C LYS A 51 -4.52 14.10 -10.91
N LYS A 52 -5.65 13.40 -11.04
CA LYS A 52 -6.53 13.52 -12.22
C LYS A 52 -5.72 13.26 -13.51
N LYS A 53 -5.54 14.29 -14.35
CA LYS A 53 -4.79 14.25 -15.62
C LYS A 53 -3.45 15.01 -15.55
N GLN A 54 -3.02 15.41 -14.36
CA GLN A 54 -1.79 16.20 -14.17
C GLN A 54 -0.75 15.37 -13.43
N LEU A 55 0.50 15.57 -13.86
CA LEU A 55 1.68 15.09 -13.16
C LEU A 55 2.19 16.19 -12.23
N ILE A 56 2.39 15.85 -10.97
CA ILE A 56 2.82 16.77 -9.94
C ILE A 56 4.00 16.12 -9.21
N THR A 57 5.10 16.86 -9.12
CA THR A 57 6.21 16.49 -8.25
C THR A 57 5.86 16.85 -6.81
N TYR A 58 5.77 15.86 -5.94
CA TYR A 58 5.59 16.06 -4.51
C TYR A 58 6.95 15.98 -3.82
N ALA A 59 7.16 16.80 -2.78
CA ALA A 59 8.43 16.80 -2.04
C ALA A 59 8.70 15.48 -1.30
N ASN A 60 7.64 14.72 -0.99
CA ASN A 60 7.74 13.34 -0.52
C ASN A 60 6.45 12.54 -0.78
N GLY A 61 6.54 11.22 -0.58
CA GLY A 61 5.41 10.30 -0.74
C GLY A 61 4.24 10.55 0.21
N CYS A 62 4.48 11.08 1.41
CA CYS A 62 3.40 11.44 2.34
C CYS A 62 2.54 12.58 1.79
N LEU A 63 3.19 13.64 1.27
CA LEU A 63 2.49 14.77 0.66
C LEU A 63 1.69 14.34 -0.58
N ALA A 64 2.24 13.43 -1.40
CA ALA A 64 1.51 12.84 -2.52
C ALA A 64 0.26 12.09 -2.05
N ALA A 65 0.36 11.30 -0.98
CA ALA A 65 -0.76 10.54 -0.42
C ALA A 65 -1.84 11.46 0.17
N ASN A 66 -1.44 12.50 0.93
CA ASN A 66 -2.38 13.51 1.47
C ASN A 66 -3.14 14.23 0.35
N ASP A 67 -2.49 14.48 -0.78
CA ASP A 67 -3.13 15.07 -1.96
C ASP A 67 -3.89 14.07 -2.84
N ARG A 68 -3.98 12.81 -2.39
CA ARG A 68 -4.63 11.68 -3.08
C ARG A 68 -4.06 11.43 -4.48
N ALA A 69 -2.78 11.71 -4.68
CA ALA A 69 -2.08 11.44 -5.90
C ALA A 69 -1.61 9.98 -5.97
N THR A 70 -1.71 9.38 -7.15
CA THR A 70 -1.12 8.06 -7.40
C THR A 70 0.35 8.23 -7.74
N VAL A 71 1.25 7.72 -6.90
CA VAL A 71 2.70 7.75 -7.18
C VAL A 71 3.00 6.83 -8.37
N LEU A 72 3.63 7.39 -9.41
CA LEU A 72 4.00 6.68 -10.64
C LEU A 72 5.47 6.30 -10.68
N ALA A 73 6.33 7.18 -10.14
CA ALA A 73 7.78 6.99 -10.11
C ALA A 73 8.38 7.69 -8.89
N ARG A 74 9.55 7.20 -8.48
CA ARG A 74 10.44 7.91 -7.55
C ARG A 74 11.13 9.07 -8.27
N GLY A 75 11.50 10.10 -7.52
CA GLY A 75 12.07 11.33 -8.07
C GLY A 75 11.01 12.28 -8.61
N ALA A 76 11.44 13.43 -9.11
CA ALA A 76 10.57 14.41 -9.74
C ALA A 76 9.96 13.88 -11.05
N CYS A 77 8.84 14.46 -11.47
CA CYS A 77 8.27 14.15 -12.77
C CYS A 77 9.23 14.54 -13.91
N PRO A 78 9.37 13.68 -14.93
CA PRO A 78 10.30 13.92 -16.02
C PRO A 78 9.85 15.13 -16.87
N GLN A 79 10.78 16.03 -17.16
CA GLN A 79 10.57 17.12 -18.12
C GLN A 79 10.92 16.70 -19.55
N ALA A 80 11.89 15.79 -19.68
CA ALA A 80 12.31 15.18 -20.92
C ALA A 80 12.65 13.71 -20.66
N CYS A 81 12.53 12.87 -21.68
CA CYS A 81 12.86 11.46 -21.59
C CYS A 81 14.02 11.10 -22.52
N PRO A 82 14.97 10.27 -22.05
CA PRO A 82 16.05 9.78 -22.91
C PRO A 82 15.49 8.90 -24.03
N MET A 83 16.15 8.92 -25.18
CA MET A 83 15.82 8.04 -26.32
C MET A 83 16.44 6.65 -26.18
N ILE A 84 16.39 6.09 -24.97
CA ILE A 84 16.89 4.73 -24.66
C ILE A 84 15.72 3.76 -24.73
N TYR A 85 15.92 2.63 -25.41
CA TYR A 85 14.91 1.60 -25.52
C TYR A 85 15.06 0.54 -24.41
N GLN A 86 14.18 0.61 -23.40
CA GLN A 86 14.09 -0.30 -22.25
C GLN A 86 12.62 -0.54 -21.90
N PRO A 87 11.91 -1.39 -22.65
CA PRO A 87 10.46 -1.34 -22.70
C PRO A 87 9.79 -1.82 -21.41
N VAL A 88 8.69 -1.16 -21.06
CA VAL A 88 7.89 -1.45 -19.87
C VAL A 88 6.41 -1.62 -20.22
N CYS A 89 5.70 -2.38 -19.38
CA CYS A 89 4.25 -2.48 -19.41
C CYS A 89 3.71 -1.55 -18.34
N ALA A 90 2.91 -0.57 -18.75
CA ALA A 90 2.29 0.38 -17.84
C ALA A 90 0.79 0.49 -18.12
N GLU A 91 0.07 0.98 -17.12
CA GLU A 91 -1.38 1.11 -17.11
C GLU A 91 -1.78 2.57 -16.92
N ASP A 92 -2.66 3.06 -17.77
CA ASP A 92 -3.18 4.44 -17.69
C ASP A 92 -4.19 4.60 -16.54
N ALA A 93 -4.87 5.76 -16.48
CA ALA A 93 -5.85 6.02 -15.42
C ALA A 93 -7.14 5.21 -15.60
N GLN A 94 -7.36 4.68 -16.80
CA GLN A 94 -8.53 3.92 -17.23
C GLN A 94 -8.31 2.41 -17.10
N GLY A 95 -7.12 1.96 -16.68
CA GLY A 95 -6.80 0.54 -16.56
C GLY A 95 -6.31 -0.09 -17.87
N VAL A 96 -6.08 0.69 -18.92
CA VAL A 96 -5.62 0.16 -20.21
C VAL A 96 -4.11 -0.04 -20.15
N ARG A 97 -3.68 -1.26 -20.48
CA ARG A 97 -2.26 -1.65 -20.46
C ARG A 97 -1.63 -1.44 -21.82
N ARG A 98 -0.47 -0.78 -21.86
CA ARG A 98 0.27 -0.48 -23.08
C ARG A 98 1.78 -0.67 -22.89
N ASN A 99 2.45 -0.89 -24.01
CA ASN A 99 3.90 -0.92 -24.08
C ASN A 99 4.45 0.49 -24.23
N TYR A 100 5.42 0.84 -23.39
CA TYR A 100 6.18 2.09 -23.50
C TYR A 100 7.63 1.79 -23.86
N GLY A 101 8.28 2.69 -24.60
CA GLY A 101 9.67 2.54 -25.01
C GLY A 101 10.65 2.52 -23.84
N ASN A 102 10.34 3.25 -22.77
CA ASN A 102 11.03 3.21 -21.48
C ASN A 102 10.15 3.66 -20.32
N ALA A 103 10.65 3.51 -19.09
CA ALA A 103 9.96 3.90 -17.86
C ALA A 103 9.64 5.41 -17.81
N CYS A 104 10.57 6.26 -18.26
CA CYS A 104 10.35 7.71 -18.31
C CYS A 104 9.14 8.05 -19.17
N ALA A 105 9.07 7.49 -20.39
CA ALA A 105 7.96 7.73 -21.32
C ALA A 105 6.63 7.27 -20.73
N ALA A 106 6.61 6.14 -20.00
CA ALA A 106 5.42 5.68 -19.28
C ALA A 106 4.98 6.67 -18.21
N THR A 107 5.90 7.13 -17.36
CA THR A 107 5.61 8.11 -16.30
C THR A 107 5.16 9.44 -16.88
N ALA A 108 5.78 9.93 -17.96
CA ALA A 108 5.42 11.17 -18.65
C ALA A 108 4.00 11.12 -19.25
N ASP A 109 3.55 9.95 -19.71
CA ASP A 109 2.17 9.72 -20.15
C ASP A 109 1.19 9.49 -18.98
N GLY A 110 1.68 9.59 -17.75
CA GLY A 110 0.89 9.35 -16.55
C GLY A 110 0.53 7.87 -16.34
N ALA A 111 1.23 6.95 -16.97
CA ALA A 111 1.00 5.51 -16.81
C ALA A 111 1.80 4.95 -15.62
N ARG A 112 1.15 4.09 -14.84
CA ARG A 112 1.77 3.38 -13.72
C ARG A 112 2.42 2.10 -14.23
N ILE A 113 3.72 1.96 -14.03
CA ILE A 113 4.46 0.77 -14.48
C ILE A 113 3.96 -0.44 -13.68
N ILE A 114 3.51 -1.47 -14.39
CA ILE A 114 3.14 -2.76 -13.81
C ILE A 114 4.37 -3.66 -13.78
N ARG A 115 5.16 -3.69 -14.87
CA ARG A 115 6.32 -4.58 -15.02
C ARG A 115 7.41 -3.94 -15.89
N ASN A 116 8.66 -4.25 -15.59
CA ASN A 116 9.86 -3.77 -16.30
C ASN A 116 10.15 -4.56 -17.60
N ARG A 117 9.11 -4.99 -18.28
CA ARG A 117 9.11 -5.70 -19.57
C ARG A 117 7.84 -5.32 -20.32
N ARG A 118 7.80 -5.54 -21.63
CA ARG A 118 6.58 -5.38 -22.44
C ARG A 118 5.39 -6.14 -21.83
N CYS A 119 4.18 -5.63 -22.05
CA CYS A 119 2.94 -6.30 -21.72
C CYS A 119 2.90 -7.65 -22.44
N TRP A 120 2.48 -8.68 -21.72
CA TRP A 120 2.21 -9.96 -22.35
C TRP A 120 0.94 -9.82 -23.19
N LEU A 121 1.02 -10.27 -24.44
CA LEU A 121 -0.17 -10.62 -25.19
C LEU A 121 -0.71 -11.89 -24.54
N THR A 122 -1.46 -11.75 -23.45
CA THR A 122 -2.31 -12.87 -23.02
C THR A 122 -3.42 -12.95 -24.05
N PHE A 123 -3.24 -13.84 -25.03
CA PHE A 123 -4.35 -14.34 -25.83
C PHE A 123 -5.42 -14.84 -24.85
N GLY A 124 -6.51 -14.08 -24.69
CA GLY A 124 -7.75 -14.53 -24.08
C GLY A 124 -7.74 -14.89 -22.60
N ARG A 125 -7.75 -13.89 -21.71
CA ARG A 125 -8.51 -14.02 -20.45
C ARG A 125 -9.47 -12.85 -20.32
N ARG A 126 -10.62 -13.02 -20.97
CA ARG A 126 -11.91 -12.45 -20.56
C ARG A 126 -12.48 -13.35 -19.48
#